data_AF-A0A7R9HJY7-F1
#
_entry.id   AF-A0A7R9HJY7-F1
#
_cell.length_a   1.000
_cell.length_b   1.000
_cell.length_c   1.000
_cell.angle_alpha   90.00
_cell.angle_beta   90.00
_cell.angle_gamma   90.00
#
_symmetry.space_group_name_H-M   'P 1'
#
loop_
_entity.id
_entity.type
_entity.pdbx_description
1 polymer ?
#
loop_
_entity_poly.entity_id
_entity_poly.type
_entity_poly.pdbx_seq_one_letter_code
_entity_poly.pdbx_strand_id
1 'polypeptide(L)'
;MRELVLAALLISSATVRPESNFRELCEQLSKLTEVLMKNSQHLDNVLETLDLQQHSLGVLAVLCVKLSLPAPSATPDHHEILFAQVQEFITGCNGEQVRFAPDTYAELCHLLTNSLVEQKTPLRGIDLLCRAIHKIQLFDSQLTSVHADLCQLCLLAKCFKPALDILNTDVTSISQEVGAFLLQFIVLF
;
A
#
# COMPACT_ATOMS: atom_id res chain seq x y z
N MET A 1 -1.25 -18.61 -18.09
CA MET A 1 -2.61 -18.95 -17.60
C MET A 1 -2.60 -19.96 -16.45
N ARG A 2 -2.06 -21.18 -16.58
CA ARG A 2 -1.98 -22.16 -15.45
C ARG A 2 -1.23 -21.62 -14.22
N GLU A 3 -0.09 -20.96 -14.40
CA GLU A 3 0.68 -20.37 -13.29
C GLU A 3 -0.02 -19.19 -12.63
N LEU A 4 -0.76 -18.37 -13.39
CA LEU A 4 -1.57 -17.28 -12.84
C LEU A 4 -2.75 -17.82 -12.04
N VAL A 5 -3.43 -18.85 -12.54
CA VAL A 5 -4.53 -19.49 -11.80
C VAL A 5 -4.00 -20.13 -10.52
N LEU A 6 -2.81 -20.73 -10.54
CA LEU A 6 -2.14 -21.22 -9.33
C LEU A 6 -1.73 -20.09 -8.38
N ALA A 7 -1.21 -18.98 -8.88
CA ALA A 7 -0.87 -17.81 -8.05
C ALA A 7 -2.12 -17.19 -7.42
N ALA A 8 -3.21 -17.01 -8.19
CA ALA A 8 -4.49 -16.50 -7.68
C ALA A 8 -5.15 -17.48 -6.69
N LEU A 9 -5.10 -18.79 -6.94
CA LEU A 9 -5.57 -19.81 -6.01
C LEU A 9 -4.69 -19.90 -4.76
N LEU A 10 -3.38 -19.69 -4.87
CA LEU A 10 -2.47 -19.63 -3.74
C LEU A 10 -2.72 -18.37 -2.91
N ILE A 11 -2.88 -17.21 -3.54
CA ILE A 11 -3.25 -15.95 -2.87
C ILE A 11 -4.60 -16.11 -2.16
N SER A 12 -5.59 -16.72 -2.84
CA SER A 12 -6.91 -16.97 -2.28
C SER A 12 -6.90 -17.98 -1.13
N SER A 13 -6.21 -19.11 -1.28
CA SER A 13 -6.13 -20.15 -0.25
C SER A 13 -5.19 -19.82 0.90
N ALA A 14 -4.21 -18.92 0.69
CA ALA A 14 -3.31 -18.48 1.75
C ALA A 14 -4.03 -17.47 2.67
N THR A 15 -4.77 -16.52 2.11
CA THR A 15 -5.35 -15.39 2.89
C THR A 15 -6.53 -15.77 3.78
N VAL A 16 -7.14 -16.94 3.55
CA VAL A 16 -8.22 -17.50 4.40
C VAL A 16 -7.69 -18.24 5.64
N ARG A 17 -6.36 -18.30 5.84
CA ARG A 17 -5.76 -19.08 6.94
C ARG A 17 -5.83 -18.37 8.30
N PRO A 18 -5.87 -19.13 9.41
CA PRO A 18 -5.87 -18.55 10.77
C PRO A 18 -4.58 -17.76 11.07
N GLU A 19 -4.67 -16.84 12.04
CA GLU A 19 -3.67 -15.82 12.39
C GLU A 19 -2.22 -16.32 12.49
N SER A 20 -2.00 -17.57 12.91
CA SER A 20 -0.68 -18.18 13.01
C SER A 20 0.04 -18.34 11.67
N ASN A 21 -0.64 -18.12 10.53
CA ASN A 21 -0.12 -18.39 9.19
C ASN A 21 0.11 -17.12 8.33
N PHE A 22 -0.23 -15.93 8.84
CA PHE A 22 -0.07 -14.69 8.05
C PHE A 22 1.40 -14.32 7.78
N ARG A 23 2.33 -14.73 8.65
CA ARG A 23 3.77 -14.49 8.45
C ARG A 23 4.33 -15.34 7.30
N GLU A 24 4.00 -16.63 7.28
CA GLU A 24 4.36 -17.53 6.17
C GLU A 24 3.72 -17.07 4.86
N LEU A 25 2.50 -16.53 4.95
CA LEU A 25 1.82 -15.94 3.81
C LEU A 25 2.56 -14.72 3.25
N CYS A 26 3.07 -13.82 4.10
CA CYS A 26 3.87 -12.69 3.64
C CYS A 26 5.13 -13.15 2.90
N GLU A 27 5.82 -14.18 3.40
CA GLU A 27 6.99 -14.77 2.70
C GLU A 27 6.62 -15.41 1.35
N GLN A 28 5.44 -16.03 1.26
CA GLN A 28 4.92 -16.58 0.02
C GLN A 28 4.53 -15.48 -0.97
N LEU A 29 3.86 -14.42 -0.52
CA LEU A 29 3.50 -13.28 -1.35
C LEU A 29 4.72 -12.62 -1.97
N SER A 30 5.80 -12.43 -1.20
CA SER A 30 7.07 -11.90 -1.72
C SER A 30 7.65 -12.73 -2.88
N LYS A 31 7.50 -14.06 -2.84
CA LYS A 31 7.90 -14.96 -3.94
C LYS A 31 6.96 -14.89 -5.14
N LEU A 32 5.67 -14.64 -4.89
CA LEU A 32 4.65 -14.52 -5.93
C LEU A 32 4.72 -13.18 -6.66
N THR A 33 5.32 -12.14 -6.07
CA THR A 33 5.50 -10.82 -6.70
C THR A 33 6.16 -10.92 -8.09
N GLU A 34 7.21 -11.74 -8.26
CA GLU A 34 7.85 -11.94 -9.57
C GLU A 34 6.90 -12.57 -10.60
N VAL A 35 6.06 -13.50 -10.16
CA VAL A 35 5.08 -14.17 -11.02
C VAL A 35 3.96 -13.20 -11.41
N LEU A 36 3.50 -12.36 -10.48
CA LEU A 36 2.52 -11.31 -10.73
C LEU A 36 3.05 -10.29 -11.73
N MET A 37 4.29 -9.82 -11.57
CA MET A 37 4.96 -8.91 -12.51
C MET A 37 5.02 -9.49 -13.93
N LYS A 38 5.35 -10.77 -14.08
CA LYS A 38 5.38 -11.47 -15.39
C LYS A 38 4.02 -11.62 -16.04
N ASN A 39 2.93 -11.52 -15.27
CA ASN A 39 1.55 -11.69 -15.76
C ASN A 39 0.70 -10.43 -15.56
N SER A 40 1.32 -9.24 -15.63
CA SER A 40 0.71 -7.94 -15.38
C SER A 40 -0.62 -7.70 -16.10
N GLN A 41 -0.73 -8.17 -17.35
CA GLN A 41 -1.93 -8.06 -18.19
C GLN A 41 -3.19 -8.76 -17.65
N HIS A 42 -3.07 -9.56 -16.59
CA HIS A 42 -4.18 -10.31 -16.00
C HIS A 42 -4.50 -9.89 -14.55
N LEU A 43 -3.84 -8.86 -14.02
CA LEU A 43 -3.98 -8.49 -12.62
C LEU A 43 -5.39 -8.00 -12.26
N ASP A 44 -6.08 -7.32 -13.18
CA ASP A 44 -7.48 -6.92 -12.97
C ASP A 44 -8.40 -8.13 -12.80
N ASN A 45 -8.23 -9.16 -13.62
CA ASN A 45 -8.99 -10.42 -13.48
C ASN A 45 -8.71 -11.10 -12.13
N VAL A 46 -7.48 -10.99 -11.61
CA VAL A 46 -7.14 -11.52 -10.29
C VAL A 46 -7.87 -10.73 -9.21
N LEU A 47 -7.85 -9.40 -9.27
CA LEU A 47 -8.56 -8.54 -8.31
C LEU A 47 -10.07 -8.84 -8.27
N GLU A 48 -10.71 -9.09 -9.40
CA GLU A 48 -12.14 -9.44 -9.48
C GLU A 48 -12.50 -10.75 -8.75
N THR A 49 -11.53 -11.64 -8.56
CA THR A 49 -11.72 -12.92 -7.84
C THR A 49 -11.46 -12.83 -6.35
N LEU A 50 -10.88 -11.72 -5.87
CA LEU A 50 -10.49 -11.54 -4.48
C LEU A 50 -11.55 -10.73 -3.72
N ASP A 51 -12.06 -11.29 -2.63
CA ASP A 51 -12.85 -10.54 -1.67
C ASP A 51 -11.94 -9.65 -0.81
N LEU A 52 -12.20 -8.34 -0.80
CA LEU A 52 -11.35 -7.36 -0.13
C LEU A 52 -11.16 -7.63 1.37
N GLN A 53 -12.19 -8.12 2.07
CA GLN A 53 -12.14 -8.37 3.51
C GLN A 53 -11.41 -9.66 3.88
N GLN A 54 -11.59 -10.70 3.07
CA GLN A 54 -10.94 -11.99 3.28
C GLN A 54 -9.51 -12.04 2.71
N HIS A 55 -9.21 -11.22 1.70
CA HIS A 55 -7.99 -11.32 0.90
C HIS A 55 -7.16 -10.04 0.87
N SER A 56 -7.24 -9.19 1.90
CA SER A 56 -6.57 -7.87 1.92
C SER A 56 -5.08 -7.94 1.61
N LEU A 57 -4.35 -8.93 2.15
CA LEU A 57 -2.91 -9.10 1.84
C LEU A 57 -2.64 -9.47 0.38
N GLY A 58 -3.54 -10.25 -0.22
CA GLY A 58 -3.47 -10.61 -1.64
C GLY A 58 -3.73 -9.41 -2.55
N VAL A 59 -4.78 -8.65 -2.24
CA VAL A 59 -5.12 -7.41 -2.95
C VAL A 59 -3.98 -6.39 -2.81
N LEU A 60 -3.41 -6.24 -1.62
CA LEU A 60 -2.26 -5.38 -1.35
C LEU A 60 -1.08 -5.71 -2.28
N ALA A 61 -0.67 -6.98 -2.34
CA ALA A 61 0.45 -7.41 -3.19
C ALA A 61 0.20 -7.13 -4.67
N VAL A 62 -1.02 -7.36 -5.16
CA VAL A 62 -1.40 -7.07 -6.55
C VAL A 62 -1.37 -5.57 -6.83
N LEU A 63 -1.89 -4.74 -5.92
CA LEU A 63 -1.88 -3.28 -6.10
C LEU A 63 -0.48 -2.68 -6.07
N CYS A 64 0.42 -3.17 -5.21
CA CYS A 64 1.83 -2.76 -5.24
C CYS A 64 2.44 -3.06 -6.60
N VAL A 65 2.27 -4.28 -7.12
CA VAL A 65 2.75 -4.65 -8.46
C VAL A 65 2.17 -3.71 -9.52
N LYS A 66 0.86 -3.43 -9.50
CA LYS A 66 0.23 -2.53 -10.47
C LYS A 66 0.83 -1.12 -10.44
N LEU A 67 1.10 -0.57 -9.26
CA LEU A 67 1.72 0.75 -9.11
C LEU A 67 3.21 0.79 -9.48
N SER A 68 3.94 -0.33 -9.30
CA SER A 68 5.36 -0.42 -9.68
C SER A 68 5.58 -0.61 -11.19
N LEU A 69 4.55 -1.00 -11.94
CA LEU A 69 4.67 -1.18 -13.38
C LEU A 69 4.76 0.17 -14.09
N PRO A 70 5.66 0.32 -15.08
CA PRO A 70 5.69 1.51 -15.90
C PRO A 70 4.35 1.65 -16.62
N ALA A 71 3.69 2.80 -16.44
CA ALA A 71 2.40 3.07 -17.06
C ALA A 71 2.49 2.79 -18.57
N PRO A 72 1.61 1.95 -19.13
CA PRO A 72 1.54 1.78 -20.58
C PRO A 72 1.18 3.15 -21.17
N SER A 73 2.16 3.77 -21.82
CA SER A 73 2.11 5.08 -22.50
C SER A 73 0.77 5.82 -22.38
N ALA A 74 0.63 6.65 -21.35
CA ALA A 74 -0.25 7.82 -21.28
C ALA A 74 -1.74 7.60 -21.66
N THR A 75 -2.43 6.65 -21.03
CA THR A 75 -3.90 6.74 -20.93
C THR A 75 -4.27 7.37 -19.58
N PRO A 76 -4.78 8.62 -19.53
CA PRO A 76 -5.15 9.27 -18.27
C PRO A 76 -6.17 8.46 -17.47
N ASP A 77 -7.00 7.67 -18.15
CA ASP A 77 -7.98 6.78 -17.53
C ASP A 77 -7.33 5.68 -16.68
N HIS A 78 -6.14 5.19 -17.04
CA HIS A 78 -5.46 4.14 -16.28
C HIS A 78 -5.07 4.60 -14.88
N HIS A 79 -4.54 5.82 -14.76
CA HIS A 79 -4.15 6.40 -13.48
C HIS A 79 -5.36 6.65 -12.58
N GLU A 80 -6.48 7.11 -13.15
CA GLU A 80 -7.73 7.30 -12.40
C GLU A 80 -8.29 5.96 -11.90
N ILE A 81 -8.30 4.92 -12.73
CA ILE A 81 -8.75 3.58 -12.35
C ILE A 81 -7.86 3.03 -11.23
N LEU A 82 -6.54 3.14 -11.37
CA LEU A 82 -5.60 2.63 -10.38
C LEU A 82 -5.71 3.39 -9.05
N PHE A 83 -5.86 4.72 -9.11
CA PHE A 83 -6.12 5.53 -7.93
C PHE A 83 -7.42 5.11 -7.24
N ALA A 84 -8.50 4.87 -8.00
CA ALA A 84 -9.77 4.42 -7.45
C ALA A 84 -9.66 3.05 -6.77
N GLN A 85 -8.93 2.10 -7.36
CA GLN A 85 -8.66 0.79 -6.77
C GLN A 85 -7.88 0.88 -5.45
N VAL A 86 -6.84 1.73 -5.41
CA VAL A 86 -6.06 1.96 -4.17
C VAL A 86 -6.90 2.67 -3.11
N GLN A 87 -7.75 3.62 -3.51
CA GLN A 87 -8.66 4.31 -2.61
C GLN A 87 -9.68 3.35 -1.98
N GLU A 88 -10.28 2.48 -2.79
CA GLU A 88 -11.19 1.42 -2.35
C GLU A 88 -10.48 0.48 -1.37
N PHE A 89 -9.26 0.06 -1.69
CA PHE A 89 -8.46 -0.79 -0.82
C PHE A 89 -8.15 -0.14 0.54
N ILE A 90 -7.59 1.06 0.57
CA ILE A 90 -7.22 1.72 1.84
C ILE A 90 -8.46 1.95 2.72
N THR A 91 -9.59 2.27 2.09
CA THR A 91 -10.85 2.51 2.81
C THR A 91 -11.44 1.20 3.36
N GLY A 92 -11.45 0.15 2.52
CA GLY A 92 -12.23 -1.07 2.73
C GLY A 92 -11.42 -2.31 3.09
N CYS A 93 -10.10 -2.27 3.21
CA CYS A 93 -9.30 -3.44 3.61
C CYS A 93 -9.49 -3.79 5.10
N ASN A 94 -9.23 -5.05 5.42
CA ASN A 94 -9.16 -5.58 6.77
C ASN A 94 -7.86 -5.12 7.44
N GLY A 95 -8.02 -4.28 8.48
CA GLY A 95 -6.90 -3.71 9.25
C GLY A 95 -6.05 -4.75 9.98
N GLU A 96 -6.66 -5.84 10.46
CA GLU A 96 -5.93 -6.90 11.16
C GLU A 96 -4.98 -7.62 10.19
N GLN A 97 -5.44 -7.94 8.98
CA GLN A 97 -4.62 -8.59 7.97
C GLN A 97 -3.43 -7.72 7.55
N VAL A 98 -3.67 -6.45 7.20
CA VAL A 98 -2.60 -5.58 6.70
C VAL A 98 -1.55 -5.24 7.77
N ARG A 99 -1.90 -5.30 9.05
CA ARG A 99 -0.96 -5.16 10.18
C ARG A 99 0.05 -6.30 10.29
N PHE A 100 -0.15 -7.43 9.60
CA PHE A 100 0.88 -8.47 9.46
C PHE A 100 1.91 -8.18 8.36
N ALA A 101 1.63 -7.21 7.47
CA ALA A 101 2.55 -6.78 6.40
C ALA A 101 2.70 -5.24 6.37
N PRO A 102 3.13 -4.60 7.48
CA PRO A 102 3.24 -3.15 7.56
C PRO A 102 4.23 -2.59 6.53
N ASP A 103 5.32 -3.31 6.22
CA ASP A 103 6.28 -2.93 5.19
C ASP A 103 5.65 -2.82 3.80
N THR A 104 4.88 -3.85 3.39
CA THR A 104 4.21 -3.86 2.08
C THR A 104 3.08 -2.83 2.01
N TYR A 105 2.38 -2.60 3.13
CA TYR A 105 1.36 -1.57 3.22
C TYR A 105 1.94 -0.15 3.09
N ALA A 106 3.08 0.09 3.75
CA ALA A 106 3.82 1.33 3.61
C ALA A 106 4.35 1.51 2.17
N GLU A 107 4.87 0.46 1.55
CA GLU A 107 5.31 0.48 0.15
C GLU A 107 4.18 0.88 -0.80
N LEU A 108 2.95 0.36 -0.61
CA LEU A 108 1.79 0.79 -1.39
C LEU A 108 1.55 2.30 -1.28
N CYS A 109 1.60 2.83 -0.04
CA CYS A 109 1.41 4.25 0.23
C CYS A 109 2.52 5.09 -0.40
N HIS A 110 3.76 4.61 -0.36
CA HIS A 110 4.91 5.29 -0.95
C HIS A 110 4.82 5.33 -2.49
N LEU A 111 4.47 4.20 -3.12
CA LEU A 111 4.25 4.13 -4.57
C LEU A 111 3.11 5.05 -5.03
N LEU A 112 1.99 5.07 -4.29
CA LEU A 112 0.89 6.00 -4.54
C LEU A 112 1.36 7.45 -4.44
N THR A 113 2.12 7.78 -3.41
CA THR A 113 2.66 9.12 -3.17
C THR A 113 3.53 9.57 -4.34
N ASN A 114 4.49 8.74 -4.75
CA ASN A 114 5.35 9.03 -5.91
C ASN A 114 4.52 9.26 -7.18
N SER A 115 3.52 8.41 -7.44
CA SER A 115 2.62 8.55 -8.59
C SER A 115 1.86 9.89 -8.59
N LEU A 116 1.31 10.30 -7.44
CA LEU A 116 0.60 11.58 -7.31
C LEU A 116 1.53 12.80 -7.45
N VAL A 117 2.76 12.69 -6.97
CA VAL A 117 3.80 13.73 -7.12
C VAL A 117 4.18 13.88 -8.59
N GLU A 118 4.43 12.78 -9.30
CA GLU A 118 4.73 12.78 -10.74
C GLU A 118 3.60 13.39 -11.57
N GLN A 119 2.35 13.10 -11.20
CA GLN A 119 1.15 13.66 -11.82
C GLN A 119 0.84 15.10 -11.40
N LYS A 120 1.59 15.67 -10.45
CA LYS A 120 1.37 17.01 -9.88
C LYS A 120 -0.03 17.19 -9.27
N THR A 121 -0.60 16.13 -8.70
CA THR A 121 -1.91 16.18 -8.02
C THR A 121 -1.85 15.73 -6.53
N PRO A 122 -0.86 16.20 -5.74
CA PRO A 122 -0.59 15.69 -4.39
C PRO A 122 -1.76 15.88 -3.41
N LEU A 123 -2.60 16.90 -3.61
CA LEU A 123 -3.74 17.21 -2.74
C LEU A 123 -4.73 16.04 -2.62
N ARG A 124 -4.89 15.22 -3.67
CA ARG A 124 -5.84 14.10 -3.71
C ARG A 124 -5.47 12.96 -2.76
N GLY A 125 -4.17 12.79 -2.48
CA GLY A 125 -3.69 11.69 -1.63
C GLY A 125 -3.74 11.99 -0.14
N ILE A 126 -3.93 13.25 0.27
CA ILE A 126 -3.78 13.66 1.68
C ILE A 126 -4.78 12.94 2.60
N ASP A 127 -6.09 13.06 2.33
CA ASP A 127 -7.12 12.38 3.14
C ASP A 127 -6.93 10.85 3.12
N LEU A 128 -6.49 10.32 1.97
CA LEU A 128 -6.28 8.90 1.80
C LEU A 128 -5.11 8.38 2.63
N LEU A 129 -3.99 9.10 2.68
CA LEU A 129 -2.86 8.75 3.53
C LEU A 129 -3.17 8.92 5.03
N CYS A 130 -3.99 9.91 5.42
CA CYS A 130 -4.48 9.99 6.79
C CYS A 130 -5.26 8.73 7.20
N ARG A 131 -6.12 8.21 6.31
CA ARG A 131 -6.84 6.95 6.54
C ARG A 131 -5.88 5.75 6.62
N ALA A 132 -4.88 5.72 5.75
CA ALA A 132 -3.87 4.66 5.73
C ALA A 132 -3.08 4.61 7.04
N ILE A 133 -2.65 5.76 7.56
CA ILE A 133 -1.97 5.90 8.85
C ILE A 133 -2.85 5.35 9.98
N HIS A 134 -4.09 5.83 10.09
CA HIS A 134 -5.02 5.37 11.12
C HIS A 134 -5.32 3.86 11.04
N LYS A 135 -5.25 3.27 9.84
CA LYS A 135 -5.45 1.82 9.64
C LYS A 135 -4.29 1.01 10.19
N ILE A 136 -3.06 1.43 9.92
CA ILE A 136 -1.87 0.62 10.19
C ILE A 136 -1.30 0.85 11.60
N GLN A 137 -1.45 2.07 12.15
CA GLN A 137 -0.98 2.37 13.50
C GLN A 137 -1.71 1.52 14.55
N LEU A 138 -0.97 1.16 15.60
CA LEU A 138 -1.49 0.47 16.78
C LEU A 138 -2.05 1.46 17.82
N PHE A 139 -1.50 2.67 17.85
CA PHE A 139 -1.92 3.78 18.72
C PHE A 139 -1.47 5.12 18.13
N ASP A 140 -2.12 6.21 18.51
CA ASP A 140 -1.96 7.53 17.87
C ASP A 140 -0.55 8.13 18.00
N SER A 141 0.20 7.75 19.03
CA SER A 141 1.58 8.17 19.24
C SER A 141 2.63 7.30 18.52
N GLN A 142 2.22 6.40 17.62
CA GLN A 142 3.12 5.56 16.84
C GLN A 142 3.47 6.22 15.51
N LEU A 143 4.76 6.48 15.29
CA LEU A 143 5.26 6.99 14.01
C LEU A 143 5.48 5.84 13.03
N THR A 144 4.87 5.95 11.85
CA THR A 144 5.03 5.05 10.70
C THR A 144 5.72 5.78 9.55
N SER A 145 6.27 5.06 8.58
CA SER A 145 6.91 5.69 7.40
C SER A 145 5.91 6.48 6.55
N VAL A 146 4.64 6.06 6.53
CA VAL A 146 3.55 6.73 5.79
C VAL A 146 3.31 8.18 6.25
N HIS A 147 3.66 8.51 7.50
CA HIS A 147 3.61 9.90 7.97
C HIS A 147 4.54 10.82 7.17
N ALA A 148 5.69 10.31 6.72
CA ALA A 148 6.63 11.09 5.91
C ALA A 148 6.07 11.36 4.51
N ASP A 149 5.41 10.36 3.91
CA ASP A 149 4.70 10.51 2.63
C ASP A 149 3.57 11.55 2.74
N LEU A 150 2.79 11.51 3.84
CA LEU A 150 1.75 12.51 4.10
C LEU A 150 2.33 13.93 4.24
N CYS A 151 3.43 14.09 4.96
CA CYS A 151 4.13 15.37 5.07
C CYS A 151 4.61 15.87 3.70
N GLN A 152 5.14 14.99 2.85
CA GLN A 152 5.55 15.33 1.49
C GLN A 152 4.37 15.83 0.65
N LEU A 153 3.22 15.12 0.66
CA LEU A 153 2.02 15.56 -0.06
C LEU A 153 1.51 16.91 0.47
N CYS A 154 1.44 17.09 1.79
CA CYS A 154 1.00 18.34 2.42
C CYS A 154 1.88 19.53 2.01
N LEU A 155 3.21 19.33 1.98
CA LEU A 155 4.19 20.34 1.57
C LEU A 155 4.00 20.75 0.11
N LEU A 156 3.90 19.77 -0.80
CA LEU A 156 3.73 20.03 -2.24
C LEU A 156 2.37 20.63 -2.56
N ALA A 157 1.31 20.23 -1.87
CA ALA A 157 -0.04 20.77 -2.03
C ALA A 157 -0.25 22.11 -1.30
N LYS A 158 0.73 22.57 -0.48
CA LYS A 158 0.61 23.73 0.41
C LYS A 158 -0.61 23.64 1.35
N CYS A 159 -0.96 22.42 1.77
CA CYS A 159 -2.09 22.12 2.64
C CYS A 159 -1.58 21.47 3.93
N PHE A 160 -1.23 22.29 4.93
CA PHE A 160 -0.54 21.80 6.14
C PHE A 160 -1.47 21.30 7.23
N LYS A 161 -2.76 21.66 7.19
CA LYS A 161 -3.70 21.38 8.28
C LYS A 161 -3.72 19.88 8.68
N PRO A 162 -3.78 18.91 7.75
CA PRO A 162 -3.78 17.49 8.12
C PRO A 162 -2.46 16.99 8.72
N ALA A 163 -1.32 17.59 8.36
CA ALA A 163 -0.02 17.23 8.93
C ALA A 163 0.17 17.80 10.35
N LEU A 164 -0.55 18.86 10.73
CA LEU A 164 -0.40 19.48 12.05
C LEU A 164 -0.85 18.54 13.18
N ASP A 165 -1.92 17.77 12.98
CA ASP A 165 -2.42 16.84 14.00
C ASP A 165 -1.37 15.77 14.34
N ILE A 166 -0.60 15.35 13.33
CA ILE A 166 0.53 14.43 13.48
C ILE A 166 1.72 15.12 14.16
N LEU A 167 2.12 16.29 13.66
CA LEU A 167 3.31 17.00 14.16
C LEU A 167 3.15 17.49 15.60
N ASN A 168 1.92 17.71 16.05
CA ASN A 168 1.62 18.12 17.42
C ASN A 168 1.44 16.95 18.39
N THR A 169 1.45 15.71 17.89
CA THR A 169 1.35 14.52 18.73
C THR A 169 2.75 14.11 19.18
N ASP A 170 2.94 13.94 20.49
CA ASP A 170 4.19 13.42 21.03
C ASP A 170 4.39 11.97 20.57
N VAL A 171 5.40 11.73 19.73
CA VAL A 171 5.76 10.39 19.26
C VAL A 171 6.41 9.62 20.40
N THR A 172 5.77 8.53 20.82
CA THR A 172 6.24 7.66 21.91
C THR A 172 6.74 6.31 21.42
N SER A 173 6.49 5.96 20.16
CA SER A 173 7.04 4.76 19.54
C SER A 173 7.24 4.94 18.03
N ILE A 174 8.10 4.09 17.49
CA ILE A 174 8.37 4.02 16.05
C ILE A 174 7.95 2.62 15.60
N SER A 175 7.19 2.56 14.51
CA SER A 175 6.74 1.29 13.94
C SER A 175 7.90 0.51 13.31
N GLN A 176 7.79 -0.81 13.26
CA GLN A 176 8.90 -1.70 12.88
C GLN A 176 9.39 -1.45 11.44
N GLU A 177 8.49 -1.10 10.52
CA GLU A 177 8.81 -0.83 9.11
C GLU A 177 9.72 0.40 8.92
N VAL A 178 9.72 1.32 9.88
CA VAL A 178 10.54 2.53 9.82
C VAL A 178 12.04 2.21 9.90
N GLY A 179 12.41 1.08 10.54
CA GLY A 179 13.81 0.64 10.60
C GLY A 179 14.42 0.30 9.24
N ALA A 180 13.62 -0.22 8.30
CA ALA A 180 14.04 -0.46 6.92
C ALA A 180 14.02 0.84 6.08
N PHE A 181 13.07 1.72 6.34
CA PHE A 181 12.85 2.96 5.60
C PHE A 181 13.82 4.11 5.95
N LEU A 182 14.33 4.16 7.19
CA LEU A 182 15.24 5.22 7.68
C LEU A 182 16.54 5.33 6.86
N LEU A 183 17.05 4.24 6.30
CA LEU A 183 18.24 4.26 5.45
C LEU A 183 18.00 4.97 4.11
N GLN A 184 16.75 5.02 3.63
CA GLN A 184 16.41 5.63 2.35
C GLN A 184 16.15 7.14 2.50
N PHE A 185 15.59 7.56 3.64
CA PHE A 185 15.36 8.98 3.96
C PHE A 185 16.64 9.77 4.25
N ILE A 186 17.69 9.12 4.80
CA ILE A 186 18.99 9.77 5.03
C ILE A 186 19.74 10.05 3.73
N VAL A 187 19.47 9.31 2.65
CA VAL A 187 20.18 9.46 1.36
C VAL A 187 19.51 10.50 0.46
N LEU A 188 18.33 10.99 0.82
CA LEU A 188 17.56 12.00 0.06
C LEU A 188 17.65 13.42 0.65
N PHE A 189 18.53 13.64 1.64
CA PHE A 189 19.00 14.95 2.11
C PHE A 189 20.54 14.99 2.09
#